data_AF-A0A965WU94-F1
#
_entry.id   AF-A0A965WU94-F1
#
_cell.length_a   1.000
_cell.length_b   1.000
_cell.length_c   1.000
_cell.angle_alpha   90.00
_cell.angle_beta   90.00
_cell.angle_gamma   90.00
#
_symmetry.space_group_name_H-M   'P 1'
#
loop_
_entity.id
_entity.type
_entity.pdbx_description
1 polymer ?
#
loop_
_entity_poly.entity_id
_entity_poly.type
_entity_poly.pdbx_seq_one_letter_code
_entity_poly.pdbx_strand_id
1 'polypeptide(L)'
;MEIVTWESLFKLTLATALAIWVYRLSQDTKSATEKSFEVMEVCGQNYLCVHKEEKQLSTRLLSLLNKVEAGALGVMLKEKEPKVVLLPIEEFLRLKAIEEHLEDMEIGRIIEERIKNRDKVDPHPMVDFEKFRERIYGDATIKDI
;
A
#
# COMPACT_ATOMS: atom_id res chain seq x y z
N MET A 1 3.50 -64.12 19.34
CA MET A 1 4.48 -63.75 18.29
C MET A 1 3.65 -63.15 17.17
N GLU A 2 3.43 -61.84 17.21
CA GLU A 2 2.56 -61.17 16.24
C GLU A 2 3.28 -61.15 14.89
N ILE A 3 2.63 -61.72 13.88
CA ILE A 3 3.12 -61.74 12.51
C ILE A 3 2.98 -60.30 12.01
N VAL A 4 4.09 -59.57 11.99
CA VAL A 4 4.15 -58.24 11.40
C VAL A 4 3.84 -58.39 9.92
N THR A 5 2.60 -58.05 9.55
CA THR A 5 2.16 -58.11 8.16
C THR A 5 2.85 -56.99 7.37
N TRP A 6 3.23 -57.29 6.13
CA TRP A 6 3.93 -56.37 5.24
C TRP A 6 3.17 -55.04 5.04
N GLU A 7 1.84 -55.09 5.11
CA GLU A 7 0.97 -53.91 5.09
C GLU A 7 1.13 -52.99 6.31
N SER A 8 1.37 -53.55 7.50
CA SER A 8 1.56 -52.75 8.72
C SER A 8 2.88 -51.98 8.68
N LEU A 9 3.96 -52.61 8.18
CA LEU A 9 5.25 -51.97 7.95
C LEU A 9 5.15 -50.87 6.89
N PHE A 10 4.43 -51.13 5.79
CA PHE A 10 4.20 -50.12 4.75
C PHE A 10 3.47 -48.89 5.29
N LYS A 11 2.37 -49.07 6.03
CA LYS A 11 1.61 -47.96 6.65
C LYS A 11 2.48 -47.16 7.63
N LEU A 12 3.30 -47.83 8.43
CA LEU A 12 4.24 -47.17 9.36
C LEU A 12 5.28 -46.33 8.61
N THR A 13 5.91 -46.90 7.58
CA THR A 13 6.88 -46.15 6.77
C THR A 13 6.26 -44.95 6.06
N LEU A 14 5.06 -45.10 5.49
CA LEU A 14 4.32 -44.02 4.85
C LEU A 14 3.96 -42.91 5.84
N ALA A 15 3.48 -43.26 7.03
CA ALA A 15 3.16 -42.32 8.09
C ALA A 15 4.41 -41.56 8.56
N THR A 16 5.54 -42.24 8.74
CA THR A 16 6.80 -41.58 9.11
C THR A 16 7.32 -40.66 7.99
N ALA A 17 7.20 -41.06 6.72
CA ALA A 17 7.59 -40.24 5.59
C ALA A 17 6.72 -38.98 5.48
N LEU A 18 5.40 -39.10 5.69
CA LEU A 18 4.47 -37.97 5.75
C LEU A 18 4.78 -37.05 6.93
N ALA A 19 5.06 -37.59 8.11
CA ALA A 19 5.44 -36.79 9.28
C ALA A 19 6.74 -36.01 9.04
N ILE A 20 7.75 -36.63 8.43
CA ILE A 20 9.01 -35.95 8.03
C ILE A 20 8.75 -34.88 6.97
N TRP A 21 7.87 -35.16 6.00
CA TRP A 21 7.52 -34.21 4.94
C TRP A 21 6.79 -32.99 5.50
N VAL A 22 5.78 -33.19 6.35
CA VAL A 22 5.05 -32.11 7.04
C VAL A 22 6.00 -31.31 7.94
N TYR A 23 6.91 -31.98 8.65
CA TYR A 23 7.90 -31.30 9.48
C TYR A 23 8.85 -30.42 8.65
N ARG A 24 9.31 -30.90 7.49
CA ARG A 24 10.12 -30.09 6.57
C ARG A 24 9.34 -28.91 6.00
N LEU A 25 8.08 -29.10 5.62
CA LEU A 25 7.19 -28.02 5.17
C LEU A 25 6.99 -26.95 6.27
N SER A 26 6.88 -27.38 7.52
CA SER A 26 6.77 -26.50 8.68
C SER A 26 8.06 -25.74 8.98
N GLN A 27 9.22 -26.39 8.82
CA GLN A 27 10.53 -25.73 8.93
C GLN A 27 10.72 -24.66 7.86
N ASP A 28 10.36 -24.98 6.61
CA ASP A 28 10.49 -24.05 5.48
C ASP A 28 9.61 -22.80 5.71
N THR A 29 8.38 -22.96 6.18
CA THR A 29 7.46 -21.84 6.48
C THR A 29 7.93 -20.98 7.65
N LYS A 30 8.50 -21.57 8.70
CA LYS A 30 9.12 -20.82 9.82
C LYS A 30 10.33 -20.01 9.38
N SER A 31 11.21 -20.58 8.57
CA SER A 31 12.42 -19.89 8.09
C SER A 31 12.10 -18.63 7.27
N ALA A 32 10.99 -18.63 6.53
CA ALA A 32 10.57 -17.47 5.75
C ALA A 32 9.80 -16.42 6.55
N THR A 33 9.19 -16.81 7.67
CA THR A 33 8.59 -15.86 8.62
C THR A 33 9.63 -15.17 9.49
N GLU A 34 10.76 -15.85 9.78
CA GLU A 34 11.87 -15.27 10.55
C GLU A 34 12.81 -14.38 9.74
N LYS A 35 12.80 -14.45 8.40
CA LYS A 35 13.68 -13.61 7.59
C LYS A 35 13.27 -12.13 7.72
N SER A 36 14.14 -11.33 8.35
CA SER A 36 13.97 -9.88 8.46
C SER A 36 13.78 -9.24 7.09
N PHE A 37 12.83 -8.31 6.99
CA PHE A 37 12.66 -7.51 5.77
C PHE A 37 13.90 -6.64 5.55
N GLU A 38 14.37 -6.61 4.31
CA GLU A 38 15.34 -5.59 3.88
C GLU A 38 14.64 -4.23 3.93
N VAL A 39 15.37 -3.20 4.35
CA VAL A 39 14.88 -1.82 4.40
C VAL A 39 15.54 -1.05 3.27
N MET A 40 14.74 -0.37 2.46
CA MET A 40 15.20 0.50 1.38
C MET A 40 14.69 1.92 1.63
N GLU A 41 15.59 2.89 1.55
CA GLU A 41 15.22 4.30 1.59
C GLU A 41 14.83 4.76 0.17
N VAL A 42 13.61 5.28 0.03
CA VAL A 42 13.12 5.89 -1.22
C VAL A 42 12.54 7.25 -0.87
N CYS A 43 13.07 8.31 -1.48
CA CYS A 43 12.62 9.69 -1.27
C CYS A 43 12.56 10.12 0.21
N GLY A 44 13.54 9.69 1.02
CA GLY A 44 13.62 10.04 2.45
C GLY A 44 12.70 9.23 3.37
N GLN A 45 12.00 8.22 2.84
CA GLN A 45 11.17 7.31 3.63
C GLN A 45 11.68 5.88 3.55
N ASN A 46 11.53 5.14 4.64
CA ASN A 46 12.01 3.77 4.77
C ASN A 46 10.90 2.78 4.42
N TYR A 47 11.17 1.91 3.45
CA TYR A 47 10.25 0.89 2.98
C TYR A 47 10.76 -0.51 3.31
N LEU A 48 9.85 -1.37 3.75
CA LEU A 48 10.09 -2.79 3.92
C LEU A 48 9.98 -3.49 2.56
N CYS A 49 11.02 -4.22 2.17
CA CYS A 49 11.14 -4.79 0.84
C CYS A 49 10.76 -6.26 0.77
N VAL A 50 10.01 -6.59 -0.28
CA VAL A 50 9.74 -7.97 -0.72
C VAL A 50 10.09 -8.09 -2.20
N HIS A 51 10.92 -9.07 -2.55
CA HIS A 51 11.26 -9.34 -3.95
C HIS A 51 10.27 -10.33 -4.54
N LYS A 52 9.78 -10.03 -5.75
CA LYS A 52 8.79 -10.86 -6.45
C LYS A 52 9.33 -12.27 -6.77
N GLU A 53 10.64 -12.42 -6.88
CA GLU A 53 11.33 -13.66 -7.22
C GLU A 53 11.54 -14.60 -6.00
N GLU A 54 11.05 -14.23 -4.81
CA GLU A 54 11.21 -15.04 -3.61
C GLU A 54 10.34 -16.31 -3.62
N LYS A 55 10.94 -17.45 -3.24
CA LYS A 55 10.27 -18.76 -3.18
C LYS A 55 9.01 -18.79 -2.28
N GLN A 56 8.91 -17.90 -1.30
CA GLN A 56 7.79 -17.82 -0.35
C GLN A 56 7.12 -16.43 -0.36
N LEU A 57 6.88 -15.90 -1.55
CA LEU A 57 6.30 -14.58 -1.75
C LEU A 57 4.98 -14.37 -1.00
N SER A 58 4.06 -15.35 -1.02
CA SER A 58 2.73 -15.21 -0.40
C SER A 58 2.81 -14.97 1.11
N THR A 59 3.59 -15.78 1.82
CA THR A 59 3.79 -15.66 3.28
C THR A 59 4.48 -14.34 3.63
N ARG A 60 5.49 -13.94 2.86
CA ARG A 60 6.22 -12.69 3.04
C ARG A 60 5.34 -11.46 2.76
N LEU A 61 4.49 -11.53 1.74
CA LEU A 61 3.55 -10.48 1.39
C LEU A 61 2.47 -10.33 2.47
N LEU A 62 1.90 -11.43 2.98
CA LEU A 62 0.97 -11.40 4.12
C LEU A 62 1.60 -10.75 5.35
N SER A 63 2.83 -11.12 5.68
CA SER A 63 3.59 -10.51 6.79
C SER A 63 3.87 -9.03 6.55
N LEU A 64 4.16 -8.63 5.30
CA LEU A 64 4.34 -7.23 4.92
C LEU A 64 3.04 -6.44 5.08
N LEU A 65 1.91 -6.98 4.62
CA LEU A 65 0.59 -6.36 4.75
C LEU A 65 0.24 -6.10 6.22
N ASN A 66 0.44 -7.07 7.11
CA ASN A 66 0.22 -6.88 8.56
C ASN A 66 1.09 -5.75 9.14
N LYS A 67 2.32 -5.59 8.65
CA LYS A 67 3.19 -4.48 9.07
C LYS A 67 2.74 -3.14 8.48
N VAL A 68 2.24 -3.13 7.24
CA VAL A 68 1.68 -1.94 6.61
C VAL A 68 0.42 -1.48 7.33
N GLU A 69 -0.46 -2.40 7.73
CA GLU A 69 -1.63 -2.09 8.57
C GLU A 69 -1.22 -1.48 9.92
N ALA A 70 -0.06 -1.84 10.47
CA ALA A 70 0.50 -1.24 11.68
C ALA A 70 1.19 0.12 11.45
N GLY A 71 1.17 0.65 10.22
CA GLY A 71 1.72 1.96 9.86
C GLY A 71 3.12 1.92 9.23
N ALA A 72 3.66 0.73 8.92
CA ALA A 72 4.89 0.65 8.12
C ALA A 72 4.60 0.91 6.63
N LEU A 73 5.65 1.20 5.86
CA LEU A 73 5.55 1.33 4.42
C LEU A 73 6.19 0.12 3.74
N GLY A 74 5.55 -0.38 2.69
CA GLY A 74 6.00 -1.57 1.97
C GLY A 74 6.37 -1.25 0.53
N VAL A 75 7.34 -1.99 -0.01
CA VAL A 75 7.66 -1.94 -1.45
C VAL A 75 7.88 -3.34 -1.97
N MET A 76 7.27 -3.62 -3.13
CA MET A 76 7.54 -4.83 -3.89
C MET A 76 8.50 -4.52 -5.02
N LEU A 77 9.61 -5.25 -5.04
CA LEU A 77 10.66 -5.14 -6.03
C LEU A 77 10.48 -6.23 -7.09
N LYS A 78 10.79 -5.91 -8.35
CA LYS A 78 11.03 -6.88 -9.42
C LYS A 78 12.40 -6.58 -9.99
N GLU A 79 13.28 -7.58 -10.08
CA GLU A 79 14.65 -7.39 -10.59
C GLU A 79 15.41 -6.25 -9.85
N LYS A 80 15.16 -6.09 -8.53
CA LYS A 80 15.67 -5.01 -7.66
C LYS A 80 15.15 -3.59 -7.94
N GLU A 81 14.19 -3.44 -8.84
CA GLU A 81 13.53 -2.16 -9.09
C GLU A 81 12.18 -2.09 -8.37
N PRO A 82 11.84 -0.97 -7.70
CA PRO A 82 10.53 -0.78 -7.09
C PRO A 82 9.45 -0.72 -8.17
N LYS A 83 8.45 -1.59 -8.06
CA LYS A 83 7.31 -1.65 -9.00
C LYS A 83 5.98 -1.31 -8.34
N VAL A 84 5.81 -1.68 -7.07
CA VAL A 84 4.58 -1.43 -6.32
C VAL A 84 4.93 -0.93 -4.94
N VAL A 85 4.27 0.14 -4.51
CA VAL A 85 4.34 0.66 -3.15
C VAL A 85 3.06 0.28 -2.42
N LEU A 86 3.19 -0.11 -1.17
CA LEU A 86 2.10 -0.46 -0.27
C LEU A 86 2.08 0.57 0.86
N LEU A 87 0.96 1.26 0.98
CA LEU A 87 0.69 2.27 2.00
C LEU A 87 -0.58 1.88 2.76
N PRO A 88 -0.69 2.23 4.05
CA PRO A 88 -1.98 2.27 4.72
C PRO A 88 -2.95 3.18 3.95
N ILE A 89 -4.25 2.84 3.95
CA ILE A 89 -5.26 3.63 3.23
C ILE A 89 -5.31 5.06 3.81
N GLU A 90 -5.18 5.20 5.12
CA GLU A 90 -5.16 6.51 5.78
C GLU A 90 -3.99 7.38 5.29
N GLU A 91 -2.81 6.78 5.09
CA GLU A 91 -1.64 7.49 4.58
C GLU A 91 -1.83 7.89 3.12
N PHE A 92 -2.39 7.00 2.30
CA PHE A 92 -2.73 7.32 0.91
C PHE A 92 -3.73 8.47 0.82
N LEU A 93 -4.80 8.44 1.61
CA LEU A 93 -5.80 9.51 1.66
C LEU A 93 -5.21 10.83 2.15
N ARG A 94 -4.31 10.78 3.15
CA ARG A 94 -3.59 11.96 3.62
C ARG A 94 -2.76 12.60 2.51
N LEU A 95 -2.00 11.79 1.76
CA LEU A 95 -1.21 12.29 0.63
C LEU A 95 -2.10 12.88 -0.47
N LYS A 96 -3.24 12.23 -0.76
CA LYS A 96 -4.19 12.74 -1.76
C LYS A 96 -4.79 14.08 -1.35
N ALA A 97 -5.17 14.24 -0.08
CA ALA A 97 -5.68 15.50 0.43
C ALA A 97 -4.64 16.64 0.39
N ILE A 98 -3.36 16.32 0.62
CA ILE A 98 -2.27 17.29 0.49
C ILE A 98 -2.08 17.70 -0.97
N GLU A 99 -2.08 16.73 -1.90
CA GLU A 99 -1.98 17.00 -3.34
C GLU A 99 -3.10 17.94 -3.80
N GLU A 100 -4.36 17.63 -3.46
CA GLU A 100 -5.52 18.46 -3.79
C GLU A 100 -5.39 19.88 -3.22
N HIS A 101 -4.92 20.01 -1.97
CA HIS A 101 -4.73 21.32 -1.37
C HIS A 101 -3.64 22.14 -2.07
N LEU A 102 -2.54 21.50 -2.50
CA LEU A 102 -1.47 22.16 -3.23
C LEU A 102 -1.95 22.61 -4.62
N GLU A 103 -2.72 21.77 -5.31
CA GLU A 103 -3.35 22.12 -6.59
C GLU A 103 -4.28 23.33 -6.43
N ASP A 104 -5.13 23.34 -5.40
CA ASP A 104 -6.02 24.46 -5.08
C ASP A 104 -5.24 25.77 -4.83
N MET A 105 -4.12 25.68 -4.12
CA MET A 105 -3.24 26.83 -3.87
C MET A 105 -2.60 27.36 -5.17
N GLU A 106 -2.14 26.48 -6.05
CA GLU A 106 -1.58 26.88 -7.35
C GLU A 106 -2.65 27.54 -8.23
N ILE A 107 -3.86 26.97 -8.28
CA ILE A 107 -5.01 27.56 -8.98
C ILE A 107 -5.32 28.95 -8.40
N GLY A 108 -5.36 29.07 -7.07
CA GLY A 108 -5.54 30.36 -6.39
C GLY A 108 -4.48 31.38 -6.78
N ARG A 109 -3.21 30.97 -6.87
CA ARG A 109 -2.10 31.84 -7.28
C ARG A 109 -2.22 32.30 -8.73
N ILE A 110 -2.63 31.41 -9.64
CA ILE A 110 -2.86 31.74 -11.05
C ILE A 110 -4.01 32.75 -11.19
N ILE A 111 -5.09 32.57 -10.41
CA ILE A 111 -6.21 33.51 -10.37
C ILE A 111 -5.74 34.88 -9.86
N GLU A 112 -4.97 34.92 -8.77
CA GLU A 112 -4.38 36.16 -8.27
C GLU A 112 -3.49 36.87 -9.29
N GLU A 113 -2.58 36.13 -9.95
CA GLU A 113 -1.71 36.69 -10.98
C GLU A 113 -2.52 37.24 -12.16
N ARG A 114 -3.59 36.56 -12.58
CA ARG A 114 -4.50 37.04 -13.62
C ARG A 114 -5.31 38.27 -13.19
N ILE A 115 -5.72 38.36 -11.93
CA ILE A 115 -6.40 39.55 -11.38
C ILE A 115 -5.43 40.73 -11.33
N LYS A 116 -4.19 40.52 -10.88
CA LYS A 116 -3.15 41.55 -10.77
C LYS A 116 -2.73 42.07 -12.15
N ASN A 117 -2.68 41.21 -13.16
CA ASN A 117 -2.32 41.55 -14.54
C ASN A 117 -3.53 41.90 -15.42
N ARG A 118 -4.73 42.06 -14.84
CA ARG A 118 -5.93 42.44 -15.58
C ARG A 118 -5.81 43.90 -16.03
N ASP A 119 -5.99 44.14 -17.32
CA ASP A 119 -6.17 45.50 -17.85
C ASP A 119 -7.42 46.13 -17.20
N LYS A 120 -7.21 47.27 -16.51
CA LYS A 120 -8.22 47.98 -15.71
C LYS A 120 -9.33 48.66 -16.54
N VAL A 121 -9.42 48.35 -17.83
CA VAL A 121 -10.22 49.11 -18.80
C VAL A 121 -11.66 48.58 -18.90
N ASP A 122 -11.92 47.33 -18.53
CA ASP A 122 -13.29 46.76 -18.61
C ASP A 122 -13.77 46.19 -17.25
N PRO A 123 -14.68 46.90 -16.54
CA PRO A 123 -15.13 46.51 -15.21
C PRO A 123 -16.26 45.48 -15.33
N HIS A 124 -15.92 44.19 -15.34
CA HIS A 124 -16.89 43.17 -14.94
C HIS A 124 -16.90 43.03 -13.42
N PRO A 125 -18.09 43.06 -12.78
CA PRO A 125 -18.22 43.08 -11.32
C PRO A 125 -17.65 41.79 -10.74
N MET A 126 -16.61 41.92 -9.91
CA MET A 126 -16.04 40.78 -9.20
C MET A 126 -17.09 40.25 -8.22
N VAL A 127 -17.41 38.98 -8.36
CA VAL A 127 -18.04 38.22 -7.28
C VAL A 127 -16.93 37.95 -6.27
N ASP A 128 -17.15 38.37 -5.02
CA ASP A 128 -16.24 38.16 -3.90
C ASP A 128 -15.73 36.71 -3.85
N PHE A 129 -14.47 36.49 -3.47
CA PHE A 129 -13.85 35.17 -3.52
C PHE A 129 -14.65 34.13 -2.73
N GLU A 130 -15.24 34.54 -1.59
CA GLU A 130 -16.15 33.68 -0.81
C GLU A 130 -17.42 33.31 -1.59
N LYS A 131 -18.02 34.26 -2.32
CA LYS A 131 -19.21 34.00 -3.16
C LYS A 131 -18.90 33.17 -4.40
N PHE A 132 -17.69 33.27 -4.94
CA PHE A 132 -17.24 32.41 -6.03
C PHE A 132 -17.04 30.98 -5.53
N ARG A 133 -16.41 30.82 -4.36
CA ARG A 133 -16.24 29.53 -3.69
C ARG A 133 -17.60 28.90 -3.34
N GLU A 134 -18.54 29.68 -2.84
CA GLU A 134 -19.93 29.25 -2.56
C GLU A 134 -20.69 28.85 -3.83
N ARG A 135 -20.43 29.45 -4.99
CA ARG A 135 -21.03 28.99 -6.27
C ARG A 135 -20.46 27.68 -6.80
N ILE A 136 -19.16 27.46 -6.62
CA ILE A 136 -18.50 26.24 -7.09
C ILE A 136 -18.83 25.06 -6.17
N TYR A 137 -18.91 25.30 -4.85
CA TYR A 137 -19.02 24.24 -3.83
C TYR A 137 -20.32 24.25 -3.01
N GLY A 138 -21.13 25.30 -3.05
CA GLY A 138 -22.34 25.44 -2.23
C GLY A 138 -23.56 24.68 -2.75
N ASP A 139 -23.55 24.21 -3.99
CA ASP A 139 -24.67 23.48 -4.62
C ASP A 139 -24.49 21.95 -4.62
N ALA A 140 -23.65 21.41 -3.72
CA ALA A 140 -23.42 19.96 -3.62
C ALA A 140 -23.77 19.34 -2.25
N THR A 141 -24.68 19.95 -1.50
CA THR A 141 -25.52 19.22 -0.51
C THR A 141 -26.68 20.12 -0.11
N ILE A 142 -27.87 19.88 -0.68
CA ILE A 142 -29.20 19.84 -0.04
C ILE A 142 -30.22 19.86 -1.19
N LYS A 143 -30.53 18.67 -1.68
CA LYS A 143 -31.89 18.22 -1.99
C LYS A 143 -31.86 16.69 -2.03
N ASP A 144 -31.86 16.16 -0.81
CA ASP A 144 -32.61 15.00 -0.35
C ASP A 144 -33.51 14.26 -1.36
N ILE A 145 -33.47 12.93 -1.23
CA ILE A 145 -34.55 11.94 -1.48
C ILE A 145 -34.80 11.51 -2.93
#